data_AF-A0A7S0TZD7-F1
#
_entry.id   AF-A0A7S0TZD7-F1
#
_cell.length_a   1.000
_cell.length_b   1.000
_cell.length_c   1.000
_cell.angle_alpha   90.00
_cell.angle_beta   90.00
_cell.angle_gamma   90.00
#
_symmetry.space_group_name_H-M   'P 1'
#
loop_
_entity.id
_entity.type
_entity.pdbx_description
1 polymer ?
#
loop_
_entity_poly.entity_id
_entity_poly.type
_entity_poly.pdbx_seq_one_letter_code
_entity_poly.pdbx_strand_id
1 'polypeptide(L)'
;DGMKDGHWVFLANCHLCISYMAELEKRVAELPTKKLNPDFRMWLSSAPTPQFPMSILQSGLKMTTEPPRGLKPNLTRLFNKFTESQFERCSKPSKYKKMVFELCYFHSTLLERRKFKNLGWNIPYDFNDSDFDICEDVLVLYIDNYEVTPWEAIRYLIGEANYGGGGGR
;
A
#
# COMPACT_ATOMS: atom_id res chain seq x y z
N ASP A 1 28.07 -14.45 2.42
CA ASP A 1 28.34 -13.39 1.43
C ASP A 1 27.98 -12.04 2.02
N GLY A 2 26.70 -11.71 2.26
CA GLY A 2 26.34 -10.40 2.82
C GLY A 2 27.13 -9.92 4.06
N MET A 3 27.33 -10.77 5.07
CA MET A 3 28.13 -10.41 6.27
C MET A 3 29.61 -10.12 5.97
N LYS A 4 30.18 -10.75 4.93
CA LYS A 4 31.59 -10.60 4.53
C LYS A 4 31.76 -9.39 3.61
N ASP A 5 30.87 -9.26 2.64
CA ASP A 5 30.99 -8.31 1.54
C ASP A 5 30.23 -7.00 1.79
N GLY A 6 29.52 -6.89 2.91
CA GLY A 6 28.78 -5.67 3.30
C GLY A 6 27.43 -5.49 2.60
N HIS A 7 26.86 -6.56 2.04
CA HIS A 7 25.59 -6.46 1.32
C HIS A 7 24.39 -6.34 2.26
N TRP A 8 23.30 -5.82 1.71
CA TRP A 8 22.03 -5.72 2.40
C TRP A 8 21.24 -7.01 2.20
N VAL A 9 20.76 -7.58 3.30
CA VAL A 9 19.88 -8.76 3.29
C VAL A 9 18.50 -8.32 3.71
N PHE A 10 17.52 -8.50 2.83
CA PHE A 10 16.12 -8.20 3.12
C PHE A 10 15.30 -9.49 3.15
N LEU A 11 14.70 -9.79 4.30
CA LEU A 11 13.77 -10.90 4.49
C LEU A 11 12.34 -10.37 4.53
N ALA A 12 11.63 -10.53 3.43
CA ALA A 12 10.26 -10.06 3.31
C ALA A 12 9.25 -11.07 3.88
N ASN A 13 8.17 -10.55 4.46
CA ASN A 13 6.99 -11.32 4.87
C ASN A 13 7.29 -12.50 5.81
N CYS A 14 8.12 -12.28 6.84
CA CYS A 14 8.59 -13.32 7.75
C CYS A 14 7.45 -14.10 8.45
N HIS A 15 6.32 -13.45 8.75
CA HIS A 15 5.10 -14.08 9.27
C HIS A 15 4.54 -15.22 8.40
N LEU A 16 4.88 -15.31 7.11
CA LEU A 16 4.46 -16.40 6.23
C LEU A 16 5.34 -17.65 6.37
N CYS A 17 6.53 -17.52 6.95
CA CYS A 17 7.52 -18.61 7.08
C CYS A 17 7.95 -18.82 8.54
N ILE A 18 6.96 -19.05 9.41
CA ILE A 18 7.17 -19.18 10.87
C ILE A 18 8.13 -20.32 11.20
N SER A 19 8.09 -21.43 10.44
CA SER A 19 8.96 -22.59 10.66
C SER A 19 10.45 -22.27 10.54
N TYR A 20 10.83 -21.28 9.72
CA TYR A 20 12.21 -20.84 9.56
C TYR A 20 12.66 -19.86 10.65
N MET A 21 11.74 -19.26 11.40
CA MET A 21 12.04 -18.19 12.35
C MET A 21 12.94 -18.66 13.51
N ALA A 22 12.82 -19.91 13.94
CA ALA A 22 13.69 -20.49 14.97
C ALA A 22 15.15 -20.63 14.51
N GLU A 23 15.36 -20.96 13.23
CA GLU A 23 16.70 -21.01 12.64
C GLU A 23 17.26 -19.59 12.45
N LEU A 24 16.40 -18.66 12.01
CA LEU A 24 16.76 -17.25 11.87
C LEU A 24 17.20 -16.64 13.21
N GLU A 25 16.47 -16.93 14.29
CA GLU A 25 16.80 -16.49 15.65
C GLU A 25 18.20 -16.93 16.07
N LYS A 26 18.54 -18.21 15.87
CA LYS A 26 19.90 -18.72 16.15
C LYS A 26 20.96 -17.97 15.36
N ARG A 27 20.72 -17.76 14.06
CA ARG A 27 21.66 -17.05 13.18
C ARG A 27 21.86 -15.59 13.59
N VAL A 28 20.79 -14.91 13.99
CA VAL A 28 20.84 -13.52 14.47
C VAL A 28 21.59 -13.44 15.81
N ALA A 29 21.38 -14.40 16.72
CA ALA A 29 22.08 -14.45 18.00
C ALA A 29 23.61 -14.63 17.85
N GLU A 30 24.07 -15.26 16.76
CA GLU A 30 25.50 -15.42 16.44
C GLU A 30 26.13 -14.21 15.73
N LEU A 31 25.34 -13.22 15.29
CA LEU A 31 25.90 -12.06 14.57
C LEU A 31 26.92 -11.26 15.42
N PRO A 32 26.67 -10.97 16.71
CA PRO A 32 27.60 -10.19 17.54
C PRO A 32 28.95 -10.86 17.76
N THR A 33 29.03 -12.19 17.63
CA THR A 33 30.28 -12.94 17.85
C THR A 33 31.12 -13.05 16.58
N LYS A 34 30.59 -12.62 15.43
CA LYS A 34 31.26 -12.68 14.12
C LYS A 34 31.88 -11.34 13.78
N LYS A 35 32.99 -11.37 13.04
CA LYS A 35 33.54 -10.16 12.40
C LYS A 35 32.61 -9.77 11.24
N LEU A 36 31.78 -8.75 11.45
CA LEU A 36 30.85 -8.23 10.46
C LEU A 36 31.51 -7.10 9.65
N ASN A 37 31.20 -7.05 8.36
CA ASN A 37 31.51 -5.89 7.53
C ASN A 37 30.69 -4.67 8.04
N PRO A 38 31.30 -3.48 8.23
CA PRO A 38 30.61 -2.28 8.70
C PRO A 38 29.40 -1.83 7.85
N ASP A 39 29.37 -2.19 6.56
CA ASP A 39 28.30 -1.82 5.62
C ASP A 39 27.15 -2.83 5.60
N PHE A 40 27.32 -3.99 6.24
CA PHE A 40 26.29 -5.02 6.32
C PHE A 40 25.03 -4.48 7.00
N ARG A 41 23.87 -4.70 6.37
CA ARG A 41 22.55 -4.40 6.95
C ARG A 41 21.64 -5.60 6.77
N MET A 42 20.85 -5.90 7.80
CA MET A 42 19.81 -6.91 7.75
C MET A 42 18.46 -6.27 8.07
N TRP A 43 17.52 -6.44 7.16
CA TRP A 43 16.16 -5.90 7.25
C TRP A 43 15.17 -7.04 7.24
N LEU A 44 14.15 -6.96 8.09
CA LEU A 44 13.06 -7.92 8.16
C LEU A 44 11.74 -7.16 7.99
N SER A 45 10.84 -7.65 7.15
CA SER A 45 9.44 -7.21 7.13
C SER A 45 8.52 -8.33 7.61
N SER A 46 7.55 -7.98 8.46
CA SER A 46 6.57 -8.92 8.98
C SER A 46 5.30 -8.22 9.41
N ALA A 47 4.15 -8.85 9.18
CA ALA A 47 2.93 -8.50 9.91
C ALA A 47 3.09 -8.89 11.40
N PRO A 48 2.38 -8.21 12.32
CA PRO A 48 2.36 -8.58 13.73
C PRO A 48 1.86 -10.02 13.89
N THR A 49 2.64 -10.84 14.60
CA THR A 49 2.29 -12.24 14.84
C THR A 49 2.87 -12.69 16.19
N PRO A 50 2.10 -13.40 17.04
CA PRO A 50 2.58 -13.84 18.34
C PRO A 50 3.67 -14.91 18.23
N GLN A 51 3.79 -15.57 17.07
CA GLN A 51 4.85 -16.56 16.81
C GLN A 51 6.18 -15.92 16.36
N PHE A 52 6.26 -14.60 16.20
CA PHE A 52 7.52 -13.95 15.84
C PHE A 52 8.50 -14.01 17.02
N PRO A 53 9.78 -14.42 16.83
CA PRO A 53 10.74 -14.55 17.92
C PRO A 53 10.98 -13.24 18.67
N MET A 54 10.74 -13.26 19.98
CA MET A 54 10.94 -12.10 20.85
C MET A 54 12.40 -11.66 20.91
N SER A 55 13.35 -12.58 20.79
CA SER A 55 14.79 -12.30 20.77
C SER A 55 15.18 -11.40 19.59
N ILE A 56 14.73 -11.72 18.36
CA ILE A 56 14.97 -10.91 17.17
C ILE A 56 14.36 -9.53 17.35
N LEU A 57 13.16 -9.45 17.93
CA LEU A 57 12.56 -8.16 18.26
C LEU A 57 13.47 -7.41 19.23
N GLN A 58 13.81 -7.97 20.39
CA GLN A 58 14.62 -7.32 21.40
C GLN A 58 15.97 -6.82 20.87
N SER A 59 16.65 -7.62 20.05
CA SER A 59 17.96 -7.29 19.47
C SER A 59 17.92 -6.33 18.28
N GLY A 60 16.76 -6.15 17.64
CA GLY A 60 16.60 -5.30 16.45
C GLY A 60 16.01 -3.90 16.73
N LEU A 61 16.19 -2.99 15.78
CA LEU A 61 15.42 -1.75 15.71
C LEU A 61 14.04 -2.06 15.10
N LYS A 62 12.97 -1.60 15.76
CA LYS A 62 11.59 -1.80 15.31
C LYS A 62 11.08 -0.52 14.67
N MET A 63 10.52 -0.62 13.48
CA MET A 63 9.87 0.48 12.79
C MET A 63 8.48 0.01 12.35
N THR A 64 7.46 0.79 12.66
CA THR A 64 6.08 0.52 12.26
C THR A 64 5.72 1.44 11.09
N THR A 65 5.46 0.86 9.92
CA THR A 65 4.94 1.59 8.77
C THR A 65 3.43 1.65 8.88
N GLU A 66 2.91 2.73 9.45
CA GLU A 66 1.48 2.98 9.46
C GLU A 66 1.06 3.87 8.27
N PRO A 67 -0.07 3.57 7.61
CA PRO A 67 -0.60 4.48 6.59
C PRO A 67 -0.97 5.84 7.20
N PRO A 68 -0.99 6.92 6.39
CA PRO A 68 -1.37 8.24 6.88
C PRO A 68 -2.75 8.18 7.54
N ARG A 69 -2.85 8.76 8.74
CA ARG A 69 -4.11 8.81 9.48
C ARG A 69 -4.83 10.13 9.17
N GLY A 70 -5.97 10.06 8.50
CA GLY A 70 -6.88 11.17 8.30
C GLY A 70 -7.19 11.39 6.83
N LEU A 71 -8.37 11.95 6.55
CA LEU A 71 -8.83 12.22 5.20
C LEU A 71 -7.88 13.18 4.45
N LYS A 72 -7.49 14.29 5.08
CA LYS A 72 -6.60 15.29 4.47
C LYS A 72 -5.20 14.72 4.16
N PRO A 73 -4.51 14.03 5.09
CA PRO A 73 -3.24 13.35 4.77
C PRO A 73 -3.34 12.35 3.63
N ASN A 74 -4.40 11.53 3.57
CA ASN A 74 -4.59 10.57 2.47
C ASN A 74 -4.83 11.26 1.13
N LEU A 75 -5.66 12.31 1.13
CA LEU A 75 -5.93 13.11 -0.07
C LEU A 75 -4.65 13.77 -0.57
N THR A 76 -3.88 14.43 0.31
CA THR A 76 -2.60 15.05 -0.04
C THR A 76 -1.60 14.02 -0.56
N ARG A 77 -1.51 12.84 0.05
CA ARG A 77 -0.64 11.75 -0.42
C ARG A 77 -0.97 11.34 -1.85
N LEU A 78 -2.25 11.08 -2.14
CA LEU A 78 -2.69 10.67 -3.47
C LEU A 78 -2.47 11.79 -4.50
N PHE A 79 -2.87 13.01 -4.15
CA PHE A 79 -2.78 14.14 -5.06
C PHE A 79 -1.32 14.51 -5.38
N ASN A 80 -0.39 14.34 -4.43
CA ASN A 80 1.04 14.54 -4.65
C ASN A 80 1.69 13.48 -5.55
N LYS A 81 1.00 12.38 -5.88
CA LYS A 81 1.49 11.44 -6.90
C LYS A 81 1.42 12.03 -8.31
N PHE A 82 0.53 13.00 -8.53
CA PHE A 82 0.29 13.57 -9.84
C PHE A 82 1.34 14.62 -10.21
N THR A 83 2.08 14.35 -11.28
CA THR A 83 2.95 15.36 -11.91
C THR A 83 2.15 16.28 -12.83
N GLU A 84 2.74 17.42 -13.19
CA GLU A 84 2.12 18.33 -14.18
C GLU A 84 1.86 17.62 -15.52
N SER A 85 2.77 16.75 -15.96
CA SER A 85 2.58 15.92 -17.16
C SER A 85 1.43 14.92 -17.02
N GLN A 86 1.22 14.33 -15.85
CA GLN A 86 0.09 13.43 -15.61
C GLN A 86 -1.24 14.19 -15.60
N PHE A 87 -1.27 15.44 -15.14
CA PHE A 87 -2.47 16.26 -15.21
C PHE A 87 -2.86 16.69 -16.64
N GLU A 88 -1.92 16.63 -17.57
CA GLU A 88 -2.13 16.92 -19.00
C GLU A 88 -2.25 15.64 -19.85
N ARG A 89 -2.34 14.45 -19.24
CA ARG A 89 -2.36 13.16 -19.97
C ARG A 89 -3.62 12.92 -20.80
N CYS A 90 -4.64 13.74 -20.66
CA CYS A 90 -5.97 13.54 -21.20
C CYS A 90 -6.34 14.69 -22.16
N SER A 91 -7.07 14.37 -23.23
CA SER A 91 -7.54 15.34 -24.23
C SER A 91 -8.42 16.46 -23.67
N LYS A 92 -8.99 16.26 -22.46
CA LYS A 92 -9.83 17.22 -21.74
C LYS A 92 -9.29 17.50 -20.32
N PRO A 93 -8.14 18.19 -20.18
CA PRO A 93 -7.44 18.33 -18.90
C PRO A 93 -8.27 18.94 -17.76
N SER A 94 -9.08 19.96 -18.08
CA SER A 94 -9.94 20.63 -17.08
C SER A 94 -10.97 19.69 -16.45
N LYS A 95 -11.54 18.79 -17.26
CA LYS A 95 -12.49 17.78 -16.79
C LYS A 95 -11.78 16.69 -15.99
N TYR A 96 -10.66 16.20 -16.54
CA TYR A 96 -9.84 15.18 -15.92
C TYR A 96 -9.35 15.59 -14.52
N LYS A 97 -8.80 16.80 -14.37
CA LYS A 97 -8.35 17.34 -13.07
C LYS A 97 -9.44 17.32 -11.99
N LYS A 98 -10.68 17.67 -12.36
CA LYS A 98 -11.83 17.63 -11.43
C LYS A 98 -12.18 16.19 -11.03
N MET A 99 -12.25 15.28 -11.99
CA MET A 99 -12.61 13.89 -11.76
C MET A 99 -11.54 13.13 -10.96
N VAL A 100 -10.26 13.39 -11.20
CA VAL A 100 -9.17 12.83 -10.41
C VAL A 100 -9.24 13.30 -8.97
N PHE A 101 -9.53 14.58 -8.73
CA PHE A 101 -9.71 15.07 -7.36
C PHE A 101 -10.87 14.36 -6.64
N GLU A 102 -12.01 14.19 -7.32
CA GLU A 102 -13.16 13.41 -6.80
C GLU A 102 -12.78 11.96 -6.49
N LEU A 103 -12.01 11.30 -7.37
CA LEU A 103 -11.52 9.94 -7.17
C LEU A 103 -10.56 9.86 -5.97
N CYS A 104 -9.61 10.80 -5.84
CA CYS A 104 -8.70 10.89 -4.70
C CYS A 104 -9.48 11.06 -3.39
N TYR A 105 -10.52 11.91 -3.39
CA TYR A 105 -11.38 12.14 -2.24
C TYR A 105 -12.20 10.89 -1.87
N PHE A 106 -12.77 10.22 -2.89
CA PHE A 106 -13.51 8.98 -2.71
C PHE A 106 -12.63 7.88 -2.12
N HIS A 107 -11.48 7.59 -2.74
CA HIS A 107 -10.54 6.59 -2.25
C HIS A 107 -10.06 6.91 -0.82
N SER A 108 -9.71 8.16 -0.54
CA SER A 108 -9.30 8.59 0.81
C SER A 108 -10.41 8.37 1.86
N THR A 109 -11.67 8.58 1.47
CA THR A 109 -12.83 8.34 2.34
C THR A 109 -13.00 6.86 2.65
N LEU A 110 -12.81 5.98 1.66
CA LEU A 110 -12.88 4.52 1.85
C LEU A 110 -11.78 4.01 2.79
N LEU A 111 -10.54 4.49 2.61
CA LEU A 111 -9.42 4.17 3.49
C LEU A 111 -9.70 4.58 4.94
N GLU A 112 -10.27 5.76 5.15
CA GLU A 112 -10.62 6.26 6.48
C GLU A 112 -11.80 5.50 7.09
N ARG A 113 -12.78 5.11 6.27
CA ARG A 113 -13.96 4.36 6.72
C ARG A 113 -13.58 3.01 7.33
N ARG A 114 -12.48 2.40 6.88
CA ARG A 114 -11.91 1.16 7.46
C ARG A 114 -11.63 1.28 8.96
N LYS A 115 -11.31 2.47 9.48
CA LYS A 115 -11.02 2.69 10.91
C LYS A 115 -12.21 2.35 11.81
N PHE A 116 -13.42 2.42 11.28
CA PHE A 116 -14.65 2.12 12.01
C PHE A 116 -14.95 0.62 12.10
N LYS A 117 -14.08 -0.25 11.56
CA LYS A 117 -14.22 -1.73 11.61
C LYS A 117 -15.64 -2.13 11.16
N ASN A 118 -16.35 -2.90 11.98
CA ASN A 118 -17.69 -3.41 11.69
C ASN A 118 -18.76 -2.31 11.56
N LEU A 119 -18.51 -1.08 12.03
CA LEU A 119 -19.40 0.07 11.77
C LEU A 119 -19.15 0.71 10.40
N GLY A 120 -17.93 0.53 9.86
CA GLY A 120 -17.54 1.01 8.54
C GLY A 120 -17.94 0.04 7.43
N TRP A 121 -17.67 -1.24 7.65
CA TRP A 121 -17.87 -2.33 6.69
C TRP A 121 -18.29 -3.62 7.41
N ASN A 122 -19.29 -4.33 6.88
CA ASN A 122 -19.64 -5.66 7.37
C ASN A 122 -18.51 -6.68 7.07
N ILE A 123 -17.88 -6.54 5.90
CA ILE A 123 -16.72 -7.32 5.47
C ILE A 123 -15.62 -6.32 5.10
N PRO A 124 -14.48 -6.29 5.81
CA PRO A 124 -13.41 -5.35 5.52
C PRO A 124 -12.69 -5.73 4.22
N TYR A 125 -12.61 -4.80 3.29
CA TYR A 125 -11.75 -4.89 2.11
C TYR A 125 -10.49 -4.02 2.29
N ASP A 126 -9.35 -4.50 1.82
CA ASP A 126 -8.06 -3.82 1.92
C ASP A 126 -7.76 -3.03 0.65
N PHE A 127 -8.49 -1.91 0.47
CA PHE A 127 -8.27 -1.02 -0.66
C PHE A 127 -6.83 -0.50 -0.65
N ASN A 128 -6.17 -0.57 -1.80
CA ASN A 128 -4.78 -0.19 -1.97
C ASN A 128 -4.60 0.74 -3.17
N ASP A 129 -3.36 1.18 -3.38
CA ASP A 129 -3.03 2.13 -4.44
C ASP A 129 -3.27 1.56 -5.85
N SER A 130 -3.20 0.23 -6.05
CA SER A 130 -3.50 -0.38 -7.34
C SER A 130 -4.98 -0.30 -7.70
N ASP A 131 -5.89 -0.41 -6.73
CA ASP A 131 -7.33 -0.19 -6.96
C ASP A 131 -7.60 1.25 -7.44
N PHE A 132 -6.84 2.21 -6.90
CA PHE A 132 -6.89 3.61 -7.32
C PHE A 132 -6.36 3.79 -8.75
N ASP A 133 -5.18 3.24 -9.05
CA ASP A 133 -4.53 3.37 -10.36
C ASP A 133 -5.42 2.81 -11.47
N ILE A 134 -6.05 1.63 -11.26
CA ILE A 134 -7.02 1.06 -12.21
C ILE A 134 -8.20 2.00 -12.46
N CYS A 135 -8.75 2.61 -11.41
CA CYS A 135 -9.88 3.51 -11.55
C CYS A 135 -9.50 4.83 -12.24
N GLU A 136 -8.28 5.31 -12.04
CA GLU A 136 -7.75 6.47 -12.75
C GLU A 136 -7.57 6.19 -14.24
N ASP A 137 -7.07 5.01 -14.62
CA ASP A 137 -6.97 4.59 -16.02
C ASP A 137 -8.36 4.47 -16.68
N VAL A 138 -9.36 3.95 -15.94
CA VAL A 138 -10.76 3.94 -16.40
C VAL A 138 -11.25 5.36 -16.64
N LEU A 139 -10.97 6.32 -15.75
CA LEU A 139 -11.36 7.71 -15.97
C LEU A 139 -10.75 8.27 -17.26
N VAL A 140 -9.44 8.06 -17.47
CA VAL A 140 -8.74 8.56 -18.65
C VAL A 140 -9.33 7.97 -19.93
N LEU A 141 -9.50 6.64 -19.96
CA LEU A 141 -10.08 5.93 -21.09
C LEU A 141 -11.45 6.50 -21.49
N TYR A 142 -12.33 6.73 -20.52
CA TYR A 142 -13.68 7.20 -20.80
C TYR A 142 -13.75 8.69 -21.13
N ILE A 143 -12.87 9.52 -20.58
CA ILE A 143 -12.84 10.95 -20.91
C ILE A 143 -12.32 11.16 -22.34
N ASP A 144 -11.32 10.39 -22.77
CA ASP A 144 -10.70 10.52 -24.09
C ASP A 144 -11.54 9.92 -25.21
N ASN A 145 -12.13 8.74 -25.00
CA ASN A 145 -12.80 8.02 -26.10
C ASN A 145 -14.26 8.45 -26.34
N TYR A 146 -14.86 9.26 -25.44
CA TYR A 146 -16.26 9.65 -25.56
C TYR A 146 -16.43 11.17 -25.57
N GLU A 147 -17.12 11.69 -26.59
CA GLU A 147 -17.47 13.11 -26.67
C GLU A 147 -18.38 13.52 -25.51
N VAL A 148 -19.47 12.76 -25.30
CA VAL A 148 -20.36 12.86 -24.15
C VAL A 148 -19.93 11.85 -23.10
N THR A 149 -19.62 12.31 -21.90
CA THR A 149 -19.12 11.43 -20.84
C THR A 149 -20.22 10.50 -20.30
N PRO A 150 -20.01 9.17 -20.33
CA PRO A 150 -21.00 8.21 -19.86
C PRO A 150 -20.93 8.05 -18.34
N TRP A 151 -21.58 8.96 -17.61
CA TRP A 151 -21.54 9.01 -16.15
C TRP A 151 -22.07 7.75 -15.46
N GLU A 152 -23.04 7.06 -16.06
CA GLU A 152 -23.56 5.79 -15.52
C GLU A 152 -22.51 4.68 -15.59
N ALA A 153 -21.82 4.55 -16.73
CA ALA A 153 -20.77 3.56 -16.91
C ALA A 153 -19.61 3.80 -15.94
N ILE A 154 -19.16 5.05 -15.79
CA ILE A 154 -18.06 5.40 -14.88
C ILE A 154 -18.44 5.09 -13.42
N ARG A 155 -19.65 5.46 -12.99
CA ARG A 155 -20.13 5.15 -11.63
C ARG A 155 -20.21 3.65 -11.38
N TYR A 156 -20.72 2.89 -12.35
CA TYR A 156 -20.79 1.43 -12.22
C TYR A 156 -19.39 0.81 -12.16
N LEU A 157 -18.49 1.16 -13.08
CA LEU A 157 -17.15 0.57 -13.14
C LEU A 157 -16.32 0.89 -11.90
N ILE A 158 -16.33 2.16 -11.46
CA ILE A 158 -15.56 2.55 -10.27
C ILE A 158 -16.26 2.06 -9.01
N GLY A 159 -17.54 2.42 -8.82
CA GLY A 159 -18.26 2.20 -7.56
C GLY A 159 -18.64 0.74 -7.32
N GLU A 160 -19.17 0.05 -8.33
CA GLU A 160 -19.69 -1.31 -8.17
C GLU A 160 -18.63 -2.35 -8.57
N ALA A 161 -18.02 -2.22 -9.75
CA ALA A 161 -17.12 -3.26 -10.27
C ALA A 161 -15.78 -3.28 -9.54
N ASN A 162 -15.12 -2.12 -9.38
CA ASN A 162 -13.81 -2.05 -8.73
C ASN A 162 -13.94 -1.94 -7.21
N TYR A 163 -14.63 -0.92 -6.69
CA TYR A 163 -14.74 -0.69 -5.24
C TYR A 163 -15.88 -1.47 -4.57
N GLY A 164 -16.86 -1.98 -5.32
CA GLY A 164 -18.01 -2.71 -4.79
C GLY A 164 -17.84 -4.23 -4.78
N GLY A 165 -17.05 -4.78 -5.70
CA GLY A 165 -16.82 -6.23 -5.85
C GLY A 165 -16.17 -6.91 -4.64
N GLY A 166 -15.48 -6.15 -3.79
CA GLY A 166 -14.87 -6.62 -2.56
C GLY A 166 -15.81 -6.76 -1.34
N GLY A 167 -17.03 -6.20 -1.42
CA GLY A 167 -17.98 -6.14 -0.31
C GLY A 167 -19.17 -7.11 -0.41
N GLY A 168 -19.24 -7.93 -1.45
CA GLY A 168 -20.42 -8.72 -1.77
C GLY A 168 -20.14 -9.96 -2.60
N ARG A 169 -19.33 -10.88 -2.08
CA ARG A 169 -19.51 -12.35 -2.23
C ARG A 169 -19.04 -13.05 -0.96
#